data_AF-A0A288W2P9-F1
#
_entry.id   AF-A0A288W2P9-F1
#
_cell.length_a   1.000
_cell.length_b   1.000
_cell.length_c   1.000
_cell.angle_alpha   90.00
_cell.angle_beta   90.00
_cell.angle_gamma   90.00
#
_symmetry.space_group_name_H-M   'P 1'
#
loop_
_entity.id
_entity.type
_entity.pdbx_description
1 polymer ?
#
loop_
_entity_poly.entity_id
_entity_poly.type
_entity_poly.pdbx_seq_one_letter_code
_entity_poly.pdbx_strand_id
1 'polypeptide(L)' 'MGAYIRFKLTIRNVATGQDDYEYWNVRLTYRIEPQVEMASGDRNNNPLKFVVTSYVRDKEVKG' A
#
# COMPACT_ATOMS: atom_id res chain seq x y z
N MET A 1 -8.18 8.19 10.10
CA MET A 1 -6.91 8.93 9.89
C MET A 1 -6.60 8.94 8.40
N GLY A 2 -5.79 9.90 7.92
CA GLY A 2 -5.34 9.97 6.52
C GLY A 2 -3.82 9.89 6.43
N ALA A 3 -3.30 9.34 5.35
CA ALA A 3 -1.87 9.28 5.07
C ALA A 3 -1.58 9.58 3.59
N TYR A 4 -0.40 10.14 3.36
CA TYR A 4 0.17 10.36 2.04
C TYR A 4 1.46 9.54 1.93
N ILE A 5 1.58 8.73 0.89
CA ILE A 5 2.74 7.85 0.67
C ILE A 5 3.26 8.10 -0.74
N ARG A 6 4.56 8.36 -0.87
CA ARG A 6 5.26 8.38 -2.15
C ARG A 6 6.15 7.16 -2.25
N PHE A 7 6.09 6.44 -3.37
CA PHE A 7 6.93 5.26 -3.58
C PHE A 7 7.42 5.15 -5.03
N LYS A 8 8.54 4.44 -5.20
CA LYS A 8 9.08 4.01 -6.49
C LYS A 8 8.69 2.56 -6.71
N LEU A 9 8.12 2.25 -7.87
CA LEU A 9 7.90 0.89 -8.35
C LEU A 9 8.99 0.52 -9.36
N THR A 10 9.74 -0.54 -9.08
CA THR A 10 10.68 -1.13 -10.04
C THR A 10 10.01 -2.34 -10.69
N ILE A 11 9.86 -2.31 -12.00
CA ILE A 11 9.25 -3.38 -12.79
C ILE A 11 10.34 -4.04 -13.61
N ARG A 12 10.65 -5.31 -13.33
CA ARG A 12 11.65 -6.07 -14.08
C ARG A 12 10.99 -6.97 -15.12
N ASN A 13 11.39 -6.84 -16.38
CA ASN A 13 11.06 -7.81 -17.41
C ASN A 13 11.93 -9.06 -17.21
N VAL A 14 11.31 -10.21 -16.93
CA VAL A 14 12.02 -11.46 -16.63
C VAL A 14 12.73 -12.07 -17.84
N ALA A 15 12.28 -11.78 -19.05
CA ALA A 15 12.87 -12.33 -20.28
C ALA A 15 14.06 -11.50 -20.78
N THR A 16 13.97 -10.16 -20.68
CA THR A 16 15.02 -9.26 -21.16
C THR A 16 15.94 -8.74 -20.06
N GLY A 17 15.58 -8.94 -18.79
CA GLY A 17 16.31 -8.41 -17.63
C GLY A 17 16.24 -6.89 -17.47
N GLN A 18 15.49 -6.20 -18.35
CA GLN A 18 15.36 -4.74 -18.31
C GLN A 18 14.44 -4.29 -17.18
N ASP A 19 14.83 -3.19 -16.52
CA ASP A 19 14.05 -2.55 -15.46
C ASP A 19 13.37 -1.28 -15.97
N ASP A 20 12.07 -1.16 -15.71
CA ASP A 20 11.31 0.08 -15.82
C ASP A 20 11.02 0.64 -14.42
N TYR A 21 10.90 1.96 -14.32
CA TYR A 21 10.76 2.67 -13.06
C TYR A 21 9.58 3.63 -13.10
N GLU A 22 8.62 3.39 -12.22
CA GLU A 22 7.48 4.28 -12.02
C GLU A 22 7.55 4.94 -10.64
N TYR A 23 7.02 6.15 -10.55
CA TYR A 23 6.91 6.89 -9.30
C TYR A 23 5.44 7.20 -9.06
N TRP A 24 4.99 6.99 -7.84
CA TRP A 24 3.57 7.02 -7.49
C TRP A 24 3.37 7.77 -6.19
N ASN A 25 2.27 8.53 -6.15
CA ASN A 25 1.72 9.09 -4.92
C ASN A 25 0.43 8.36 -4.56
N VAL A 26 0.23 8.16 -3.27
CA VAL A 26 -0.94 7.49 -2.71
C VAL A 26 -1.53 8.39 -1.65
N ARG A 27 -2.84 8.60 -1.75
CA ARG A 27 -3.68 9.17 -0.70
C ARG A 27 -4.56 8.05 -0.17
N LEU A 28 -4.43 7.75 1.11
CA LEU A 28 -5.25 6.73 1.75
C LEU A 28 -5.86 7.23 3.04
N THR A 29 -7.00 6.66 3.41
CA THR A 29 -7.53 6.76 4.76
C THR A 29 -7.50 5.39 5.42
N TYR A 30 -7.32 5.36 6.73
CA TYR A 30 -7.27 4.13 7.50
C TYR A 30 -7.87 4.30 8.90
N ARG A 31 -8.15 3.16 9.53
CA ARG A 31 -8.49 3.03 10.95
C ARG A 31 -7.74 1.85 11.57
N ILE A 32 -7.66 1.85 12.90
CA ILE A 32 -6.99 0.83 13.70
C ILE A 32 -7.96 0.40 14.79
N GLU A 33 -8.24 -0.90 14.90
CA GLU A 33 -9.34 -1.44 15.70
C GLU A 33 -8.91 -2.68 16.50
N PRO A 34 -7.94 -2.55 17.43
CA PRO A 34 -7.32 -3.71 18.08
C PRO A 34 -8.32 -4.54 18.89
N GLN A 35 -9.36 -3.89 19.43
CA GLN A 35 -10.37 -4.50 20.30
C GLN A 35 -11.41 -5.36 19.57
N VAL A 36 -11.55 -5.22 18.24
CA VAL A 36 -12.60 -5.93 17.52
C VAL A 36 -12.15 -7.36 17.27
N GLU A 37 -12.97 -8.35 17.63
CA GLU A 37 -12.67 -9.77 17.49
C GLU A 37 -12.24 -10.16 16.06
N MET A 38 -11.29 -11.09 15.97
CA MET A 38 -10.74 -11.66 14.73
C MET A 38 -10.31 -13.10 15.00
N ALA A 39 -10.34 -13.95 13.97
CA ALA A 39 -9.73 -15.27 14.05
C ALA A 39 -8.23 -15.14 14.40
N SER A 40 -7.70 -16.11 15.16
CA SER A 40 -6.31 -16.06 15.65
C SER A 40 -5.28 -15.97 14.53
N GLY A 41 -5.50 -16.69 13.42
CA GLY A 41 -4.64 -16.61 12.23
C GLY A 41 -4.60 -15.21 11.61
N ASP A 42 -5.76 -14.56 11.48
CA ASP A 42 -5.84 -13.20 10.94
C ASP A 42 -5.22 -12.16 11.89
N ARG A 43 -5.39 -12.36 13.21
CA ARG A 43 -4.77 -11.51 14.23
C ARG A 43 -3.26 -11.56 14.19
N ASN A 44 -2.67 -12.72 13.95
CA ASN A 44 -1.22 -12.86 13.87
C ASN A 44 -0.62 -12.03 12.73
N ASN A 45 -1.32 -11.94 11.60
CA ASN A 45 -0.89 -11.14 10.44
C ASN A 45 -1.25 -9.65 10.58
N ASN A 46 -2.30 -9.32 11.35
CA ASN A 46 -2.74 -7.94 11.57
C ASN A 46 -3.15 -7.70 13.04
N PRO A 47 -2.18 -7.58 13.97
CA PRO A 47 -2.47 -7.51 15.41
C PRO A 47 -3.37 -6.34 15.80
N LEU A 48 -3.18 -5.20 15.15
CA LEU A 48 -3.87 -3.96 15.46
C LEU A 48 -5.19 -3.78 14.68
N LYS A 49 -5.54 -4.74 13.82
CA LYS A 49 -6.64 -4.60 12.86
C LYS A 49 -6.53 -3.27 12.10
N PHE A 50 -5.38 -3.03 11.51
CA PHE A 50 -5.19 -1.93 10.58
C PHE A 50 -6.04 -2.17 9.34
N VAL A 51 -6.91 -1.23 9.01
CA VAL A 51 -7.82 -1.31 7.86
C VAL A 51 -7.68 -0.06 7.03
N VAL A 52 -7.31 -0.22 5.76
CA VAL A 52 -7.40 0.84 4.75
C VAL A 52 -8.88 1.01 4.37
N THR A 53 -9.38 2.24 4.45
CA THR A 53 -10.79 2.57 4.18
C THR A 53 -10.98 3.32 2.87
N SER A 54 -9.94 3.96 2.35
CA SER A 54 -9.89 4.47 0.99
C SER A 54 -8.46 4.39 0.46
N TYR A 55 -8.33 4.22 -0.85
CA TYR A 55 -7.04 4.17 -1.52
C TYR A 55 -7.19 4.82 -2.90
N VAL A 56 -6.46 5.91 -3.11
CA VAL A 56 -6.31 6.57 -4.40
C VAL A 56 -4.83 6.65 -4.70
N ARG A 57 -4.43 6.25 -5.92
CA ARG A 57 -3.06 6.37 -6.39
C ARG A 57 -3.00 7.15 -7.70
N ASP A 58 -1.98 7.98 -7.83
CA ASP A 58 -1.69 8.76 -9.02
C ASP A 58 -0.24 8.55 -9.44
N LYS A 59 -0.03 8.32 -10.75
CA LYS A 59 1.31 8.17 -11.32
C LYS A 59 1.92 9.56 -11.43
N GLU A 60 3.14 9.72 -10.97
CA GLU A 60 3.89 10.94 -11.21
C GLU A 60 4.22 11.03 -12.70
N VAL A 61 3.55 11.92 -13.40
CA VAL A 61 3.94 12.30 -14.75
C VAL A 61 5.18 13.16 -14.60
N LYS A 62 6.35 12.60 -14.92
CA LYS A 62 7.52 13.42 -15.22
C LYS A 62 7.17 14.18 -16.50
N GLY A 63 6.88 15.47 -16.37
CA GLY A 63 6.86 16.40 -17.50
C GLY A 63 8.24 16.51 -18.14
#